data_AF-A0A182RUB5-F1
#
_entry.id   AF-A0A182RUB5-F1
#
_cell.length_a   1.000
_cell.length_b   1.000
_cell.length_c   1.000
_cell.angle_alpha   90.00
_cell.angle_beta   90.00
_cell.angle_gamma   90.00
#
_symmetry.space_group_name_H-M   'P 1'
#
loop_
_entity.id
_entity.type
_entity.pdbx_description
1 polymer ?
#
loop_
_entity_poly.entity_id
_entity_poly.type
_entity_poly.pdbx_seq_one_letter_code
_entity_poly.pdbx_strand_id
1 'polypeptide(L)'
;MACNFAFVLIAACALMASTISAAPSKTAIKPRNQELREAIEEYRVRFDDLHKEKDQFLQFARTGLWATIRRMNEEVLVDLGETRNIVEYGFDDVRLEISLLIVEGNHNEQCLLDLVYEIVAEKVQLGEEISRCSAGTTDTKDALPESFYEFLNLLQRLSNSIAETPLYTFVSQNSVTDPERHLEFLQESFEETDRAWNEEALPLMQFELDAMEYNRPLIVADNAECLQEIEDRQQAFEDAIRQRIPSCL
;
A
#
# COMPACT_ATOMS: atom_id res chain seq x y z
N MET A 1 -11.85 -50.26 18.72
CA MET A 1 -12.83 -51.31 18.33
C MET A 1 -13.86 -50.66 17.43
N ALA A 2 -14.15 -51.30 16.27
CA ALA A 2 -15.34 -51.18 15.39
C ALA A 2 -15.75 -49.76 14.93
N CYS A 3 -15.67 -49.33 13.66
CA CYS A 3 -16.16 -49.90 12.38
C CYS A 3 -17.65 -50.32 12.35
N ASN A 4 -18.34 -49.80 11.31
CA ASN A 4 -19.67 -50.11 10.75
C ASN A 4 -20.88 -49.38 11.34
N PHE A 5 -21.60 -48.62 10.48
CA PHE A 5 -22.93 -49.02 9.96
C PHE A 5 -23.29 -48.15 8.74
N ALA A 6 -22.97 -48.69 7.55
CA ALA A 6 -23.68 -48.37 6.32
C ALA A 6 -24.85 -49.39 6.16
N PHE A 7 -25.83 -49.03 5.32
CA PHE A 7 -26.93 -49.87 4.81
C PHE A 7 -28.08 -50.20 5.77
N VAL A 8 -29.13 -49.36 5.79
CA VAL A 8 -30.55 -49.77 5.63
C VAL A 8 -31.37 -48.50 5.31
N LEU A 9 -31.58 -48.15 4.04
CA LEU A 9 -32.60 -47.16 3.64
C LEU A 9 -33.03 -47.35 2.17
N ILE A 10 -33.10 -48.60 1.72
CA ILE A 10 -33.73 -49.01 0.47
C ILE A 10 -34.81 -50.02 0.84
N ALA A 11 -36.06 -49.57 1.04
CA ALA A 11 -37.31 -50.33 0.90
C ALA A 11 -38.48 -49.57 1.55
N ALA A 12 -38.89 -48.44 0.98
CA ALA A 12 -40.19 -47.82 1.28
C ALA A 12 -40.67 -46.97 0.08
N CYS A 13 -40.65 -47.59 -1.10
CA CYS A 13 -41.46 -47.17 -2.24
C CYS A 13 -42.32 -48.37 -2.64
N ALA A 14 -43.55 -48.10 -3.08
CA ALA A 14 -44.57 -49.02 -3.57
C ALA A 14 -45.46 -49.69 -2.51
N LEU A 15 -46.60 -49.05 -2.19
CA LEU A 15 -47.90 -49.75 -2.05
C LEU A 15 -49.14 -48.85 -1.82
N MET A 16 -49.09 -47.55 -2.14
CA MET A 16 -50.30 -46.70 -2.06
C MET A 16 -50.48 -45.87 -3.33
N ALA A 17 -50.65 -46.58 -4.45
CA ALA A 17 -51.28 -46.05 -5.64
C ALA A 17 -52.68 -46.70 -5.76
N SER A 18 -53.63 -45.97 -6.34
CA SER A 18 -55.06 -46.29 -6.57
C SER A 18 -55.97 -45.90 -5.39
N THR A 19 -56.91 -44.97 -5.48
CA THR A 19 -57.76 -44.48 -6.57
C THR A 19 -58.23 -43.06 -6.20
N ILE A 20 -58.28 -42.08 -7.12
CA ILE A 20 -59.51 -41.63 -7.79
C ILE A 20 -59.11 -40.82 -9.03
N SER A 21 -59.72 -41.20 -10.15
CA SER A 21 -59.61 -40.59 -11.46
C SER A 21 -60.38 -39.26 -11.50
N ALA A 22 -59.69 -38.16 -11.85
CA ALA A 22 -60.32 -36.93 -12.35
C ALA A 22 -59.32 -36.10 -13.16
N ALA A 23 -59.47 -36.18 -14.49
CA ALA A 23 -58.94 -35.29 -15.55
C ALA A 23 -57.41 -35.17 -15.73
N PRO A 24 -56.91 -35.11 -16.98
CA PRO A 24 -55.54 -34.73 -17.27
C PRO A 24 -55.37 -33.23 -16.97
N SER A 25 -55.16 -32.91 -15.70
CA SER A 25 -54.68 -31.61 -15.27
C SER A 25 -53.29 -31.44 -15.86
N LYS A 26 -53.23 -30.58 -16.89
CA LYS A 26 -52.04 -29.99 -17.53
C LYS A 26 -50.77 -30.31 -16.75
N THR A 27 -49.85 -31.01 -17.42
CA THR A 27 -48.43 -30.96 -17.10
C THR A 27 -48.10 -29.55 -16.63
N ALA A 28 -47.80 -29.40 -15.33
CA ALA A 28 -47.33 -28.14 -14.80
C ALA A 28 -45.97 -27.89 -15.45
N ILE A 29 -46.00 -27.21 -16.58
CA ILE A 29 -44.86 -26.51 -17.15
C ILE A 29 -44.35 -25.66 -15.98
N LYS A 30 -43.18 -25.99 -15.41
CA LYS A 30 -42.48 -25.03 -14.55
C LYS A 30 -42.49 -23.72 -15.32
N PRO A 31 -43.03 -22.63 -14.78
CA PRO A 31 -43.08 -21.40 -15.56
C PRO A 31 -41.63 -21.04 -15.85
N ARG A 32 -41.27 -20.87 -17.13
CA ARG A 32 -39.94 -20.44 -17.63
C ARG A 32 -39.36 -19.25 -16.84
N ASN A 33 -40.23 -18.48 -16.18
CA ASN A 33 -39.91 -17.39 -15.26
C ASN A 33 -39.28 -17.82 -13.91
N GLN A 34 -39.53 -19.02 -13.40
CA GLN A 34 -38.95 -19.47 -12.13
C GLN A 34 -37.50 -19.91 -12.30
N GLU A 35 -37.21 -20.71 -13.34
CA GLU A 35 -35.84 -21.13 -13.67
C GLU A 35 -34.96 -19.92 -14.02
N LEU A 36 -35.52 -18.94 -14.74
CA LEU A 36 -34.85 -17.67 -14.97
C LEU A 36 -34.57 -16.87 -13.68
N ARG A 37 -35.55 -16.77 -12.78
CA ARG A 37 -35.37 -16.05 -11.51
C ARG A 37 -34.28 -16.70 -10.66
N GLU A 38 -34.25 -18.03 -10.63
CA GLU A 38 -33.21 -18.81 -9.96
C GLU A 38 -31.83 -18.50 -10.57
N ALA A 39 -31.73 -18.43 -11.90
CA ALA A 39 -30.48 -18.14 -12.58
C ALA A 39 -30.02 -16.67 -12.46
N ILE A 40 -30.94 -15.70 -12.44
CA ILE A 40 -30.62 -14.29 -12.16
C ILE A 40 -30.13 -14.12 -10.72
N GLU A 41 -30.76 -14.80 -9.76
CA GLU A 41 -30.33 -14.78 -8.36
C GLU A 41 -28.95 -15.44 -8.19
N GLU A 42 -28.67 -16.52 -8.93
CA GLU A 42 -27.35 -17.13 -8.98
C GLU A 42 -26.29 -16.11 -9.45
N TYR A 43 -26.52 -15.41 -10.56
CA TYR A 43 -25.59 -14.38 -11.02
C TYR A 43 -25.48 -13.21 -10.05
N ARG A 44 -26.57 -12.79 -9.40
CA ARG A 44 -26.52 -11.77 -8.35
C ARG A 44 -25.54 -12.15 -7.25
N VAL A 45 -25.62 -13.40 -6.76
CA VAL A 45 -24.70 -13.91 -5.74
C VAL A 45 -23.27 -13.97 -6.27
N ARG A 46 -23.07 -14.46 -7.49
CA ARG A 46 -21.73 -14.55 -8.11
C ARG A 46 -21.07 -13.17 -8.25
N PHE A 47 -21.80 -12.16 -8.72
CA PHE A 47 -21.28 -10.79 -8.83
C PHE A 47 -20.98 -10.17 -7.46
N ASP A 48 -21.80 -10.45 -6.44
CA ASP A 48 -21.57 -10.00 -5.06
C ASP A 48 -20.31 -10.67 -4.44
N ASP A 49 -20.12 -11.96 -4.67
CA ASP A 49 -18.92 -12.69 -4.22
C ASP A 49 -17.66 -12.18 -4.94
N LEU A 50 -17.74 -11.96 -6.26
CA LEU A 50 -16.65 -11.40 -7.05
C LEU A 50 -16.29 -9.98 -6.60
N HIS A 51 -17.28 -9.15 -6.29
CA HIS A 51 -17.06 -7.83 -5.69
C HIS A 51 -16.33 -7.94 -4.35
N LYS A 52 -16.81 -8.80 -3.43
CA LYS A 52 -16.21 -8.96 -2.10
C LYS A 52 -14.76 -9.41 -2.17
N GLU A 53 -14.44 -10.36 -3.04
CA GLU A 53 -13.07 -10.83 -3.23
C GLU A 53 -12.15 -9.68 -3.69
N LYS A 54 -12.60 -8.94 -4.71
CA LYS A 54 -11.84 -7.81 -5.27
C LYS A 54 -11.68 -6.68 -4.26
N ASP A 55 -12.75 -6.35 -3.53
CA ASP A 55 -12.72 -5.34 -2.47
C ASP A 55 -11.75 -5.71 -1.35
N GLN A 56 -11.77 -6.97 -0.89
CA GLN A 56 -10.81 -7.47 0.12
C GLN A 56 -9.36 -7.36 -0.36
N PHE A 57 -9.10 -7.72 -1.62
CA PHE A 57 -7.76 -7.59 -2.21
C PHE A 57 -7.31 -6.12 -2.26
N LEU A 58 -8.18 -5.20 -2.71
CA LEU A 58 -7.87 -3.77 -2.77
C LEU A 58 -7.62 -3.16 -1.39
N GLN A 59 -8.39 -3.59 -0.37
CA GLN A 59 -8.16 -3.19 1.02
C GLN A 59 -6.80 -3.70 1.53
N PHE A 60 -6.44 -4.94 1.21
CA PHE A 60 -5.13 -5.50 1.54
C PHE A 60 -4.01 -4.71 0.87
N ALA A 61 -4.10 -4.47 -0.44
CA ALA A 61 -3.10 -3.70 -1.19
C ALA A 61 -2.91 -2.29 -0.63
N ARG A 62 -4.00 -1.59 -0.31
CA ARG A 62 -3.96 -0.26 0.32
C ARG A 62 -3.27 -0.31 1.69
N THR A 63 -3.59 -1.31 2.51
CA THR A 63 -2.97 -1.46 3.84
C THR A 63 -1.46 -1.77 3.72
N GLY A 64 -1.08 -2.65 2.79
CA GLY A 64 0.32 -2.97 2.50
C GLY A 64 1.11 -1.76 2.04
N LEU A 65 0.54 -0.96 1.13
CA LEU A 65 1.10 0.31 0.67
C LEU A 65 1.41 1.27 1.83
N TRP A 66 0.41 1.51 2.68
CA TRP A 66 0.57 2.35 3.86
C TRP A 66 1.65 1.83 4.81
N ALA A 67 1.71 0.52 5.04
CA ALA A 67 2.72 -0.09 5.89
C ALA A 67 4.14 0.08 5.32
N THR A 68 4.31 -0.10 4.00
CA THR A 68 5.59 0.10 3.31
C THR A 68 6.07 1.54 3.42
N ILE A 69 5.22 2.51 3.12
CA ILE A 69 5.54 3.95 3.22
C ILE A 69 5.86 4.32 4.67
N ARG A 70 5.09 3.81 5.63
CA ARG A 70 5.34 4.05 7.05
C ARG A 70 6.72 3.54 7.46
N ARG A 71 7.06 2.31 7.09
CA ARG A 71 8.35 1.71 7.41
C ARG A 71 9.52 2.50 6.81
N MET A 72 9.38 2.94 5.55
CA MET A 72 10.34 3.84 4.92
C MET A 72 10.56 5.12 5.74
N ASN A 73 9.47 5.77 6.15
CA ASN A 73 9.56 6.99 6.96
C ASN A 73 10.22 6.70 8.31
N GLU A 74 9.90 5.58 8.96
CA GLU A 74 10.52 5.20 10.24
C GLU A 74 12.03 4.99 10.09
N GLU A 75 12.48 4.29 9.05
CA GLU A 75 13.92 4.08 8.76
C GLU A 75 14.63 5.42 8.47
N VAL A 76 14.08 6.24 7.57
CA VAL A 76 14.63 7.58 7.24
C VAL A 76 14.69 8.52 8.45
N LEU A 77 13.67 8.48 9.33
CA LEU A 77 13.64 9.32 10.53
C LEU A 77 14.68 8.91 11.57
N VAL A 78 15.03 7.62 11.65
CA VAL A 78 16.13 7.16 12.51
C VAL A 78 17.43 7.77 12.02
N ASP A 79 17.76 7.61 10.74
CA ASP A 79 19.00 8.12 10.16
C ASP A 79 19.09 9.66 10.32
N LEU A 80 18.01 10.39 10.00
CA LEU A 80 17.96 11.84 10.20
C LEU A 80 18.17 12.24 11.67
N GLY A 81 17.60 11.46 12.60
CA GLY A 81 17.75 11.70 14.04
C GLY A 81 19.18 11.49 14.52
N GLU A 82 19.86 10.46 14.01
CA GLU A 82 21.25 10.15 14.31
C GLU A 82 22.19 11.24 13.77
N THR A 83 22.10 11.57 12.49
CA THR A 83 22.92 12.63 11.87
C THR A 83 22.68 14.00 12.50
N ARG A 84 21.43 14.33 12.85
CA ARG A 84 21.13 15.56 13.61
C ARG A 84 21.87 15.60 14.94
N ASN A 85 21.92 14.50 15.68
CA ASN A 85 22.64 14.45 16.95
C ASN A 85 24.15 14.59 16.74
N ILE A 86 24.70 13.97 15.70
CA ILE A 86 26.12 14.12 15.33
C ILE A 86 26.44 15.59 15.02
N VAL A 87 25.63 16.28 14.22
CA VAL A 87 25.83 17.71 13.92
C VAL A 87 25.60 18.60 15.14
N GLU A 88 24.61 18.27 15.99
CA GLU A 88 24.28 19.07 17.16
C GLU A 88 25.42 19.10 18.19
N TYR A 89 26.01 17.92 18.45
CA TYR A 89 26.97 17.70 19.52
C TYR A 89 28.42 17.50 19.04
N GLY A 90 28.66 17.29 17.74
CA GLY A 90 29.98 16.97 17.19
C GLY A 90 31.01 18.06 17.45
N PHE A 91 30.59 19.33 17.52
CA PHE A 91 31.50 20.44 17.80
C PHE A 91 31.68 20.77 19.29
N ASP A 92 31.02 20.05 20.22
CA ASP A 92 31.05 20.44 21.63
C ASP A 92 32.45 20.33 22.24
N ASP A 93 33.22 19.31 21.88
CA ASP A 93 34.58 19.10 22.39
C ASP A 93 35.53 20.22 21.93
N VAL A 94 35.52 20.57 20.64
CA VAL A 94 36.38 21.64 20.11
C VAL A 94 35.93 23.01 20.64
N ARG A 95 34.63 23.25 20.83
CA ARG A 95 34.12 24.48 21.45
C ARG A 95 34.54 24.59 22.91
N LEU A 96 34.56 23.47 23.65
CA LEU A 96 35.05 23.43 25.01
C LEU A 96 36.55 23.73 25.07
N GLU A 97 37.36 23.12 24.18
CA GLU A 97 38.79 23.39 24.06
C GLU A 97 39.07 24.88 23.83
N ILE A 98 38.39 25.49 22.87
CA ILE A 98 38.50 26.94 22.59
C ILE A 98 38.08 27.77 23.81
N SER A 99 36.97 27.41 24.46
CA SER A 99 36.46 28.15 25.62
C SER A 99 37.46 28.14 26.80
N LEU A 100 38.14 27.01 27.02
CA LEU A 100 39.18 26.91 28.06
C LEU A 100 40.37 27.84 27.76
N LEU A 101 40.82 27.89 26.50
CA LEU A 101 41.91 28.77 26.07
C LEU A 101 41.56 30.26 26.23
N ILE A 102 40.30 30.64 25.97
CA ILE A 102 39.83 32.02 26.22
C ILE A 102 39.93 32.36 27.72
N VAL A 103 39.49 31.44 28.59
CA VAL A 103 39.49 31.67 30.06
C VAL A 103 40.90 31.75 30.63
N GLU A 104 41.88 31.03 30.07
CA GLU A 104 43.29 31.10 30.49
C GLU A 104 43.91 32.50 30.29
N GLY A 105 43.36 33.32 29.39
CA GLY A 105 43.63 34.76 29.29
C GLY A 105 44.98 35.15 28.69
N ASN A 106 45.75 34.18 28.19
CA ASN A 106 47.09 34.40 27.64
C ASN A 106 47.17 34.32 26.11
N HIS A 107 46.03 34.12 25.44
CA HIS A 107 45.90 33.83 24.01
C HIS A 107 45.14 34.94 23.26
N ASN A 108 45.16 34.89 21.93
CA ASN A 108 44.41 35.83 21.10
C ASN A 108 42.90 35.50 21.13
N GLU A 109 42.18 36.11 22.06
CA GLU A 109 40.73 35.91 22.27
C GLU A 109 39.91 36.14 21.01
N GLN A 110 40.21 37.18 20.21
CA GLN A 110 39.46 37.46 18.99
C GLN A 110 39.62 36.33 17.97
N CYS A 111 40.85 35.83 17.79
CA CYS A 111 41.13 34.69 16.91
C CYS A 111 40.34 33.45 17.33
N LEU A 112 40.26 33.17 18.63
CA LEU A 112 39.50 32.05 19.19
C LEU A 112 37.98 32.23 19.02
N LEU A 113 37.45 33.43 19.26
CA LEU A 113 36.04 33.74 19.03
C LEU A 113 35.64 33.62 17.55
N ASP A 114 36.52 34.03 16.64
CA ASP A 114 36.30 33.89 15.20
C ASP A 114 36.15 32.41 14.80
N LEU A 115 36.96 31.50 15.38
CA LEU A 115 36.80 30.05 15.17
C LEU A 115 35.45 29.54 15.69
N VAL A 116 34.96 30.03 16.83
CA VAL A 116 33.63 29.66 17.34
C VAL A 116 32.52 30.15 16.41
N TYR A 117 32.64 31.36 15.85
CA TYR A 117 31.68 31.85 14.87
C TYR A 117 31.64 31.01 13.60
N GLU A 118 32.81 30.56 13.12
CA GLU A 118 32.89 29.63 11.99
C GLU A 118 32.20 28.29 12.30
N ILE A 119 32.42 27.71 13.48
CA ILE A 119 31.71 26.50 13.94
C ILE A 119 30.19 26.70 13.92
N VAL A 120 29.69 27.81 14.47
CA VAL A 120 28.25 28.10 14.51
C VAL A 120 27.69 28.22 13.09
N ALA A 121 28.40 28.92 12.20
CA ALA A 121 27.97 29.07 10.81
C ALA A 121 27.92 27.72 10.08
N GLU A 122 28.93 26.88 10.25
CA GLU A 122 28.98 25.54 9.66
C GLU A 122 27.84 24.65 10.18
N LYS A 123 27.60 24.65 11.49
CA LYS A 123 26.49 23.90 12.09
C LYS A 123 25.12 24.28 11.49
N VAL A 124 24.90 25.57 11.23
CA VAL A 124 23.67 26.03 10.55
C VAL A 124 23.59 25.47 9.13
N GLN A 125 24.68 25.55 8.36
CA GLN A 125 24.71 25.00 7.00
C GLN A 125 24.47 23.50 6.97
N LEU A 126 25.10 22.72 7.86
CA LEU A 126 24.88 21.28 7.97
C LEU A 126 23.41 20.97 8.30
N GLY A 127 22.75 21.77 9.15
CA GLY A 127 21.32 21.64 9.41
C GLY A 127 20.43 21.90 8.18
N GLU A 128 20.81 22.84 7.32
CA GLU A 128 20.13 23.09 6.03
C GLU A 128 20.34 21.92 5.06
N GLU A 129 21.54 21.34 5.02
CA GLU A 129 21.84 20.16 4.20
C GLU A 129 21.05 18.92 4.65
N ILE A 130 20.92 18.68 5.97
CA ILE A 130 20.06 17.59 6.50
C ILE A 130 18.62 17.76 5.99
N SER A 131 18.12 18.99 6.01
CA SER A 131 16.77 19.31 5.52
C SER A 131 16.65 19.04 4.01
N ARG A 132 17.71 19.29 3.24
CA ARG A 132 17.75 19.00 1.79
C ARG A 132 17.71 17.51 1.48
N CYS A 133 18.49 16.68 2.20
CA CYS A 133 18.44 15.23 2.05
C CYS A 133 17.01 14.69 2.30
N SER A 134 16.36 15.17 3.39
CA SER A 134 14.98 14.79 3.70
C SER A 134 13.96 15.20 2.63
N ALA A 135 14.14 16.38 2.01
CA ALA A 135 13.27 16.85 0.94
C ALA A 135 13.37 15.96 -0.31
N GLY A 136 14.58 15.63 -0.77
CA GLY A 136 14.78 14.76 -1.94
C GLY A 136 14.20 13.34 -1.74
N THR A 137 14.31 12.81 -0.52
CA THR A 137 13.69 11.54 -0.13
C THR A 137 12.17 11.61 -0.17
N THR A 138 11.58 12.74 0.24
CA THR A 138 10.13 12.95 0.19
C THR A 138 9.63 13.02 -1.24
N ASP A 139 10.29 13.79 -2.11
CA ASP A 139 9.92 13.91 -3.52
C ASP A 139 9.97 12.55 -4.24
N THR A 140 11.04 11.78 -4.02
CA THR A 140 11.22 10.44 -4.61
C THR A 140 10.16 9.46 -4.09
N LYS A 141 9.85 9.53 -2.80
CA LYS A 141 8.81 8.72 -2.15
C LYS A 141 7.41 9.09 -2.64
N ASP A 142 7.12 10.35 -2.93
CA ASP A 142 5.78 10.81 -3.35
C ASP A 142 5.53 10.53 -4.85
N ALA A 143 6.59 10.41 -5.65
CA ALA A 143 6.49 10.03 -7.06
C ALA A 143 6.09 8.55 -7.27
N LEU A 144 6.39 7.66 -6.33
CA LEU A 144 6.07 6.23 -6.42
C LEU A 144 4.56 5.90 -6.28
N PRO A 145 3.79 6.52 -5.37
CA PRO A 145 2.42 6.10 -5.09
C PRO A 145 1.36 6.82 -5.91
N GLU A 146 1.64 7.94 -6.58
CA GLU A 146 0.59 8.77 -7.19
C GLU A 146 -0.20 7.99 -8.25
N SER A 147 0.50 7.39 -9.23
CA SER A 147 -0.11 6.51 -10.24
C SER A 147 -0.78 5.29 -9.62
N PHE A 148 -0.20 4.74 -8.55
CA PHE A 148 -0.73 3.56 -7.87
C PHE A 148 -2.02 3.86 -7.08
N TYR A 149 -2.12 5.01 -6.43
CA TYR A 149 -3.33 5.47 -5.75
C TYR A 149 -4.45 5.77 -6.74
N GLU A 150 -4.14 6.38 -7.89
CA GLU A 150 -5.11 6.57 -8.97
C GLU A 150 -5.65 5.23 -9.47
N PHE A 151 -4.76 4.26 -9.70
CA PHE A 151 -5.14 2.93 -10.14
C PHE A 151 -5.99 2.18 -9.10
N LEU A 152 -5.59 2.20 -7.82
CA LEU A 152 -6.38 1.64 -6.72
C LEU A 152 -7.78 2.27 -6.63
N ASN A 153 -7.89 3.59 -6.81
CA ASN A 153 -9.18 4.28 -6.79
C ASN A 153 -10.06 3.90 -7.98
N LEU A 154 -9.47 3.71 -9.16
CA LEU A 154 -10.19 3.21 -10.33
C LEU A 154 -10.70 1.79 -10.09
N LEU A 155 -9.85 0.89 -9.62
CA LEU A 155 -10.23 -0.50 -9.32
C LEU A 155 -11.30 -0.58 -8.23
N GLN A 156 -11.28 0.31 -7.23
CA GLN A 156 -12.33 0.39 -6.21
C GLN A 156 -13.69 0.77 -6.83
N ARG A 157 -13.70 1.74 -7.75
CA ARG A 157 -14.93 2.14 -8.47
C ARG A 157 -15.45 0.99 -9.33
N LEU A 158 -14.55 0.28 -10.01
CA LEU A 158 -14.91 -0.90 -10.79
C LEU A 158 -15.47 -2.00 -9.90
N SER A 159 -14.82 -2.29 -8.77
CA SER A 159 -15.32 -3.26 -7.78
C SER A 159 -16.74 -2.94 -7.33
N ASN A 160 -17.02 -1.67 -6.98
CA ASN A 160 -18.37 -1.25 -6.61
C ASN A 160 -19.36 -1.40 -7.79
N SER A 161 -18.92 -1.11 -9.01
CA SER A 161 -19.75 -1.30 -10.20
C SER A 161 -20.12 -2.77 -10.44
N ILE A 162 -19.23 -3.72 -10.12
CA ILE A 162 -19.47 -5.17 -10.25
C ILE A 162 -20.66 -5.60 -9.40
N ALA A 163 -20.76 -5.09 -8.16
CA ALA A 163 -21.87 -5.38 -7.26
C ALA A 163 -23.23 -4.88 -7.80
N GLU A 164 -23.22 -3.76 -8.53
CA GLU A 164 -24.42 -3.11 -9.06
C GLU A 164 -24.82 -3.63 -10.46
N THR A 165 -23.93 -4.33 -11.16
CA THR A 165 -24.16 -4.86 -12.51
C THR A 165 -25.46 -5.67 -12.64
N PRO A 166 -25.81 -6.60 -11.72
CA PRO A 166 -27.06 -7.35 -11.82
C PRO A 166 -28.32 -6.45 -11.79
N LEU A 167 -28.30 -5.39 -10.98
CA LEU A 167 -29.42 -4.45 -10.85
C LEU A 167 -29.50 -3.49 -12.05
N TYR A 168 -28.35 -2.94 -12.46
CA TYR A 168 -28.25 -2.04 -13.61
C TYR A 168 -28.71 -2.72 -14.91
N THR A 169 -28.31 -3.98 -15.11
CA THR A 169 -28.66 -4.75 -16.30
C THR A 169 -30.13 -5.16 -16.31
N PHE A 170 -30.75 -5.35 -15.15
CA PHE A 170 -32.19 -5.64 -15.04
C PHE A 170 -33.07 -4.52 -15.63
N VAL A 171 -32.63 -3.27 -15.49
CA VAL A 171 -33.33 -2.10 -16.04
C VAL A 171 -33.00 -1.88 -17.51
N SER A 172 -31.77 -2.18 -17.93
CA SER A 172 -31.26 -1.83 -19.26
C SER A 172 -31.42 -2.93 -20.33
N GLN A 173 -31.57 -4.20 -19.96
CA GLN A 173 -31.62 -5.34 -20.89
C GLN A 173 -33.04 -5.88 -21.17
N ASN A 174 -34.10 -5.13 -20.87
CA ASN A 174 -35.50 -5.55 -21.10
C ASN A 174 -35.80 -6.95 -20.54
N SER A 175 -35.31 -7.23 -19.32
CA SER A 175 -35.28 -8.54 -18.66
C SER A 175 -36.63 -9.23 -18.49
N VAL A 176 -37.73 -8.47 -18.62
CA VAL A 176 -39.12 -8.97 -18.57
C VAL A 176 -39.56 -9.58 -19.91
N THR A 177 -39.07 -9.04 -21.03
CA THR A 177 -39.49 -9.44 -22.37
C THR A 177 -38.49 -10.37 -23.06
N ASP A 178 -37.20 -10.26 -22.75
CA ASP A 178 -36.16 -11.15 -23.28
C ASP A 178 -35.20 -11.64 -22.17
N PRO A 179 -35.69 -12.59 -21.36
CA PRO A 179 -34.94 -13.06 -20.20
C PRO A 179 -33.71 -13.91 -20.54
N GLU A 180 -33.76 -14.67 -21.63
CA GLU A 180 -32.66 -15.55 -22.04
C GLU A 180 -31.48 -14.71 -22.52
N ARG A 181 -31.73 -13.64 -23.28
CA ARG A 181 -30.68 -12.71 -23.68
C ARG A 181 -30.07 -11.97 -22.50
N HIS A 182 -30.87 -11.60 -21.49
CA HIS A 182 -30.34 -10.99 -20.27
C HIS A 182 -29.42 -11.95 -19.50
N LEU A 183 -29.77 -13.23 -19.43
CA LEU A 183 -28.91 -14.25 -18.82
C LEU A 183 -27.58 -14.40 -19.57
N GLU A 184 -27.62 -14.50 -20.90
CA GLU A 184 -26.40 -14.53 -21.73
C GLU A 184 -25.52 -13.30 -21.45
N PHE A 185 -26.13 -12.11 -21.39
CA PHE A 185 -25.41 -10.88 -21.08
C PHE A 185 -24.74 -10.92 -19.70
N LEU A 186 -25.45 -11.43 -18.67
CA LEU A 186 -24.90 -11.56 -17.32
C LEU A 186 -23.72 -12.54 -17.30
N GLN A 187 -23.82 -13.65 -18.04
CA GLN A 187 -22.73 -14.61 -18.18
C GLN A 187 -21.51 -14.00 -18.87
N GLU A 188 -21.72 -13.41 -20.06
CA GLU A 188 -20.65 -12.74 -20.84
C GLU A 188 -19.98 -11.65 -19.99
N SER A 189 -20.77 -10.83 -19.29
CA SER A 189 -20.26 -9.76 -18.43
C SER A 189 -19.47 -10.30 -17.24
N PHE A 190 -19.93 -11.41 -16.63
CA PHE A 190 -19.24 -12.03 -15.51
C PHE A 190 -17.88 -12.58 -15.95
N GLU A 191 -17.86 -13.35 -17.06
CA GLU A 191 -16.65 -13.94 -17.62
C GLU A 191 -15.65 -12.86 -18.05
N GLU A 192 -16.10 -11.80 -18.70
CA GLU A 192 -15.24 -10.67 -19.08
C GLU A 192 -14.68 -9.94 -17.85
N THR A 193 -15.51 -9.71 -16.83
CA THR A 193 -15.12 -9.02 -15.59
C THR A 193 -14.12 -9.84 -14.77
N ASP A 194 -14.28 -11.16 -14.73
CA ASP A 194 -13.34 -12.07 -14.09
C ASP A 194 -12.02 -12.13 -14.87
N ARG A 195 -12.09 -12.26 -16.18
CA ARG A 195 -10.92 -12.28 -17.08
C ARG A 195 -10.11 -10.98 -16.98
N ALA A 196 -10.74 -9.82 -17.12
CA ALA A 196 -10.06 -8.52 -17.04
C ALA A 196 -9.37 -8.33 -15.68
N TRP A 197 -9.96 -8.86 -14.61
CA TRP A 197 -9.31 -8.83 -13.30
C TRP A 197 -8.07 -9.73 -13.26
N ASN A 198 -8.21 -10.99 -13.64
CA ASN A 198 -7.14 -11.98 -13.49
C ASN A 198 -6.00 -11.80 -14.51
N GLU A 199 -6.30 -11.33 -15.72
CA GLU A 199 -5.32 -11.18 -16.80
C GLU A 199 -4.67 -9.79 -16.84
N GLU A 200 -5.33 -8.75 -16.32
CA GLU A 200 -4.87 -7.37 -16.48
C GLU A 200 -4.69 -6.66 -15.13
N ALA A 201 -5.74 -6.54 -14.33
CA ALA A 201 -5.70 -5.72 -13.11
C ALA A 201 -4.82 -6.33 -12.02
N LEU A 202 -4.97 -7.62 -11.73
CA LEU A 202 -4.22 -8.30 -10.68
C LEU A 202 -2.71 -8.35 -10.96
N PRO A 203 -2.25 -8.73 -12.17
CA PRO A 203 -0.82 -8.69 -12.51
C PRO A 203 -0.22 -7.29 -12.40
N LEU A 204 -0.94 -6.26 -12.87
CA LEU A 204 -0.46 -4.88 -12.77
C LEU A 204 -0.37 -4.43 -11.30
N MET A 205 -1.37 -4.76 -10.48
CA MET A 205 -1.33 -4.49 -9.04
C MET A 205 -0.14 -5.17 -8.35
N GLN A 206 0.14 -6.42 -8.69
CA GLN A 206 1.29 -7.15 -8.13
C GLN A 206 2.61 -6.51 -8.55
N PHE A 207 2.76 -6.14 -9.82
CA PHE A 207 3.95 -5.45 -10.31
C PHE A 207 4.25 -4.16 -9.54
N GLU A 208 3.23 -3.34 -9.29
CA GLU A 208 3.39 -2.09 -8.54
C GLU A 208 3.77 -2.35 -7.07
N LEU A 209 3.14 -3.34 -6.42
CA LEU A 209 3.50 -3.74 -5.05
C LEU A 209 4.96 -4.24 -4.97
N ASP A 210 5.38 -5.06 -5.93
CA ASP A 210 6.75 -5.58 -6.01
C ASP A 210 7.75 -4.45 -6.28
N ALA A 211 7.42 -3.51 -7.18
CA ALA A 211 8.25 -2.35 -7.46
C ALA A 211 8.45 -1.48 -6.21
N MET A 212 7.41 -1.29 -5.41
CA MET A 212 7.51 -0.56 -4.15
C MET A 212 8.37 -1.29 -3.11
N GLU A 213 8.21 -2.61 -2.99
CA GLU A 213 9.05 -3.40 -2.08
C GLU A 213 10.52 -3.37 -2.50
N TYR A 214 10.78 -3.41 -3.81
CA TYR A 214 12.12 -3.32 -4.38
C TYR A 214 12.76 -1.94 -4.20
N ASN A 215 12.00 -0.87 -4.45
CA ASN A 215 12.52 0.51 -4.42
C ASN A 215 12.69 1.04 -2.98
N ARG A 216 11.89 0.56 -2.01
CA ARG A 216 12.00 0.95 -0.60
C ARG A 216 13.45 1.03 -0.10
N PRO A 217 14.24 -0.06 -0.11
CA PRO A 217 15.59 -0.04 0.46
C PRO A 217 16.54 0.88 -0.31
N LEU A 218 16.31 1.10 -1.61
CA LEU A 218 17.12 2.01 -2.42
C LEU A 218 16.92 3.45 -1.98
N ILE A 219 15.66 3.87 -1.79
CA ILE A 219 15.34 5.23 -1.33
C ILE A 219 15.90 5.49 0.08
N VAL A 220 15.83 4.50 0.96
CA VAL A 220 16.43 4.60 2.30
C VAL A 220 17.95 4.71 2.20
N ALA A 221 18.59 3.90 1.36
CA ALA A 221 20.04 3.94 1.15
C ALA A 221 20.51 5.27 0.54
N ASP A 222 19.80 5.81 -0.45
CA ASP A 222 20.13 7.10 -1.08
C ASP A 222 20.07 8.24 -0.04
N ASN A 223 19.07 8.22 0.86
CA ASN A 223 18.99 9.16 1.97
C ASN A 223 20.17 9.00 2.93
N ALA A 224 20.51 7.77 3.31
CA ALA A 224 21.62 7.48 4.20
C ALA A 224 22.97 7.91 3.60
N GLU A 225 23.18 7.73 2.29
CA GLU A 225 24.38 8.20 1.59
C GLU A 225 24.47 9.73 1.63
N CYS A 226 23.37 10.45 1.37
CA CYS A 226 23.31 11.90 1.49
C CYS A 226 23.65 12.39 2.90
N LEU A 227 23.17 11.68 3.94
CA LEU A 227 23.48 12.01 5.33
C LEU A 227 24.92 11.70 5.72
N GLN A 228 25.50 10.63 5.19
CA GLN A 228 26.91 10.28 5.44
C GLN A 228 27.86 11.39 4.95
N GLU A 229 27.57 12.02 3.81
CA GLU A 229 28.37 13.16 3.33
C GLU A 229 28.37 14.35 4.32
N ILE A 230 27.27 14.54 5.05
CA ILE A 230 27.15 15.59 6.07
C ILE A 230 28.01 15.26 7.29
N GLU A 231 28.00 14.01 7.73
CA GLU A 231 28.82 13.53 8.85
C GLU A 231 30.31 13.65 8.52
N ASP A 232 30.71 13.22 7.31
CA ASP A 232 32.08 13.33 6.84
C ASP A 232 32.54 14.80 6.77
N ARG A 233 31.65 15.69 6.28
CA ARG A 233 31.91 17.13 6.25
C ARG A 233 32.06 17.73 7.65
N GLN A 234 31.21 17.32 8.60
CA GLN A 234 31.27 17.77 9.99
C GLN A 234 32.62 17.41 10.61
N GLN A 235 33.03 16.15 10.49
CA GLN A 235 34.29 15.66 11.05
C GLN A 235 35.49 16.38 10.41
N ALA A 236 35.51 16.51 9.09
CA ALA A 236 36.59 17.20 8.39
C ALA A 236 36.70 18.69 8.79
N PHE A 237 35.57 19.35 9.00
CA PHE A 237 35.55 20.74 9.48
C PHE A 237 36.05 20.85 10.92
N GLU A 238 35.65 19.95 11.81
CA GLU A 238 36.13 19.90 13.19
C GLU A 238 37.65 19.75 13.24
N ASP A 239 38.21 18.81 12.48
CA ASP A 239 39.65 18.60 12.39
C ASP A 239 40.38 19.84 11.87
N ALA A 240 39.80 20.52 10.87
CA ALA A 240 40.36 21.76 10.33
C ALA A 240 40.36 22.90 11.36
N ILE A 241 39.31 23.03 12.18
CA ILE A 241 39.29 24.01 13.29
C ILE A 241 40.36 23.66 14.32
N ARG A 242 40.44 22.40 14.76
CA ARG A 242 41.45 21.96 15.75
C ARG A 242 42.87 22.27 15.28
N GLN A 243 43.18 22.06 13.99
CA GLN A 243 44.49 22.38 13.42
C GLN A 243 44.81 23.89 13.40
N ARG A 244 43.80 24.76 13.44
CA ARG A 244 43.95 26.22 13.44
C ARG A 244 44.08 26.82 14.83
N ILE A 245 43.62 26.13 15.88
CA ILE A 245 43.72 26.59 17.27
C ILE A 245 45.17 27.04 17.63
N PRO A 246 46.23 26.29 17.30
CA PRO A 246 47.62 26.68 17.64
C PRO A 246 48.05 28.04 17.07
N SER A 247 47.42 28.53 16.01
CA SER A 247 47.74 29.84 15.43
C SER A 247 47.22 31.02 16.25
N CYS A 248 46.31 30.76 17.19
CA CYS A 248 45.75 31.75 18.11
C CYS A 248 46.46 31.78 19.47
N LEU A 249 47.42 30.88 19.72
CA LEU A 249 48.11 30.73 21.00
C LEU A 249 49.18 31.80 21.25
#